data_AF-A0AAU9V619-F1
#
_entry.id   AF-A0AAU9V619-F1
#
_cell.length_a   1.000
_cell.length_b   1.000
_cell.length_c   1.000
_cell.angle_alpha   90.00
_cell.angle_beta   90.00
_cell.angle_gamma   90.00
#
_symmetry.space_group_name_H-M   'P 1'
#
loop_
_entity.id
_entity.type
_entity.pdbx_description
1 polymer ?
#
loop_
_entity_poly.entity_id
_entity_poly.type
_entity_poly.pdbx_seq_one_letter_code
_entity_poly.pdbx_strand_id
1 'polypeptide(L)'
;MEPSTKKRRGKWTETQLKSALQAVKSCQMSQRKAAETYGIPRRTLRNHIESHSMEKITSRVPILNKSQERHLCKRIIRLSQIGMPLTPKIVRKQAYEFRSSNYLWLK
;
A
#
# COMPACT_ATOMS: atom_id res chain seq x y z
N MET A 1 -3.72 -19.64 -26.61
CA MET A 1 -4.20 -18.62 -25.65
C MET A 1 -2.96 -17.87 -25.18
N GLU A 2 -2.65 -16.73 -25.79
CA GLU A 2 -1.38 -15.99 -25.57
C GLU A 2 -1.35 -15.34 -24.18
N PRO A 3 -0.24 -15.46 -23.41
CA PRO A 3 -0.14 -14.87 -22.08
C PRO A 3 -0.08 -13.34 -22.17
N SER A 4 -1.04 -12.67 -21.52
CA SER A 4 -1.09 -11.20 -21.39
C SER A 4 0.27 -10.62 -20.94
N THR A 5 0.89 -9.81 -21.80
CA THR A 5 2.22 -9.19 -21.65
C THR A 5 2.33 -8.12 -20.56
N LYS A 6 1.30 -7.95 -19.71
CA LYS A 6 1.34 -7.00 -18.59
C LYS A 6 2.36 -7.46 -17.55
N LYS A 7 3.51 -6.78 -17.47
CA LYS A 7 4.50 -6.95 -16.40
C LYS A 7 3.81 -6.81 -15.04
N ARG A 8 3.60 -7.93 -14.35
CA ARG A 8 3.07 -7.96 -12.98
C ARG A 8 4.08 -7.27 -12.06
N ARG A 9 3.71 -6.09 -11.55
CA ARG A 9 4.50 -5.34 -10.56
C ARG A 9 4.49 -6.12 -9.24
N GLY A 10 5.63 -6.19 -8.56
CA GLY A 10 5.73 -6.77 -7.21
C GLY A 10 5.54 -8.28 -7.13
N LYS A 11 6.17 -9.07 -8.03
CA LYS A 11 6.20 -10.54 -7.95
C LYS A 11 6.80 -11.07 -6.63
N TRP A 12 7.68 -10.28 -6.01
CA TRP A 12 8.34 -10.65 -4.76
C TRP A 12 7.38 -10.60 -3.56
N THR A 13 7.57 -11.50 -2.59
CA THR A 13 6.75 -11.59 -1.38
C THR A 13 7.28 -10.71 -0.26
N GLU A 14 6.45 -10.45 0.75
CA GLU A 14 6.90 -9.73 1.95
C GLU A 14 7.97 -10.51 2.71
N THR A 15 7.90 -11.85 2.70
CA THR A 15 8.93 -12.71 3.29
C THR A 15 10.28 -12.53 2.61
N GLN A 16 10.31 -12.50 1.27
CA GLN A 16 11.52 -12.24 0.50
C GLN A 16 12.11 -10.86 0.80
N LEU A 17 11.25 -9.84 0.97
CA LEU A 17 11.70 -8.50 1.37
C LEU A 17 12.37 -8.53 2.74
N LYS A 18 11.75 -9.18 3.74
CA LYS A 18 12.30 -9.27 5.10
C LYS A 18 13.65 -10.01 5.11
N SER A 19 13.75 -11.14 4.42
CA SER A 19 15.02 -11.89 4.29
C SER A 19 16.10 -11.08 3.59
N ALA A 20 15.75 -10.35 2.51
CA ALA A 20 16.70 -9.48 1.81
C ALA A 20 17.22 -8.35 2.71
N LEU A 21 16.32 -7.69 3.45
CA LEU A 21 16.69 -6.61 4.36
C LEU A 21 17.56 -7.12 5.52
N GLN A 22 17.21 -8.28 6.09
CA GLN A 22 17.99 -8.89 7.17
C GLN A 22 19.40 -9.25 6.70
N ALA A 23 19.53 -9.87 5.52
CA ALA A 23 20.82 -10.26 4.97
C ALA A 23 21.73 -9.07 4.62
N VAL A 24 21.13 -7.94 4.23
CA VAL A 24 21.88 -6.69 4.02
C VAL A 24 22.29 -6.06 5.36
N LYS A 25 21.39 -6.05 6.36
CA LYS A 25 21.68 -5.51 7.70
C LYS A 25 22.77 -6.30 8.43
N SER A 26 22.78 -7.62 8.27
CA SER A 26 23.80 -8.50 8.88
C SER A 26 25.10 -8.55 8.08
N CYS A 27 25.30 -7.65 7.09
CA CYS A 27 26.46 -7.60 6.19
C CYS A 27 26.78 -8.92 5.46
N GLN A 28 25.82 -9.85 5.35
CA GLN A 28 26.00 -11.14 4.68
C GLN A 28 26.08 -11.00 3.16
N MET A 29 25.43 -9.97 2.60
CA MET A 29 25.40 -9.71 1.16
C MET A 29 25.26 -8.22 0.84
N SER A 30 25.81 -7.81 -0.30
CA SER A 30 25.63 -6.44 -0.81
C SER A 30 24.19 -6.22 -1.30
N GLN A 31 23.74 -4.96 -1.31
CA GLN A 31 22.41 -4.58 -1.81
C GLN A 31 22.14 -5.11 -3.23
N ARG A 32 23.17 -5.14 -4.08
CA ARG A 32 23.06 -5.66 -5.45
C ARG A 32 22.83 -7.17 -5.45
N LYS A 33 23.64 -7.91 -4.68
CA LYS A 33 23.53 -9.37 -4.59
C LYS A 33 22.19 -9.77 -3.97
N ALA A 34 21.73 -9.08 -2.92
CA ALA A 34 20.42 -9.29 -2.34
C ALA A 34 19.27 -9.07 -3.35
N ALA A 35 19.35 -8.00 -4.15
CA ALA A 35 18.35 -7.71 -5.18
C ALA A 35 18.23 -8.85 -6.21
N GLU A 36 19.35 -9.41 -6.65
CA GLU A 36 19.41 -10.52 -7.60
C GLU A 36 18.89 -11.83 -6.96
N THR A 37 19.37 -12.18 -5.76
CA THR A 37 18.99 -13.42 -5.06
C THR A 37 17.50 -13.48 -4.72
N TYR A 38 16.92 -12.37 -4.23
CA TYR A 38 15.53 -12.34 -3.78
C TYR A 38 14.55 -11.82 -4.86
N GLY A 39 15.04 -11.47 -6.06
CA GLY A 39 14.20 -11.00 -7.16
C GLY A 39 13.51 -9.65 -6.90
N ILE A 40 14.11 -8.81 -6.06
CA ILE A 40 13.59 -7.49 -5.69
C ILE A 40 14.38 -6.43 -6.45
N PRO A 41 13.74 -5.48 -7.16
CA PRO A 41 14.46 -4.41 -7.84
C PRO A 41 15.36 -3.62 -6.88
N ARG A 42 16.61 -3.37 -7.28
CA ARG A 42 17.62 -2.69 -6.44
C ARG A 42 17.14 -1.35 -5.86
N ARG A 43 16.43 -0.53 -6.66
CA ARG A 43 15.85 0.74 -6.17
C ARG A 43 14.81 0.50 -5.09
N THR A 44 13.95 -0.51 -5.24
CA THR A 44 12.97 -0.88 -4.23
C THR A 44 13.64 -1.29 -2.93
N LEU A 45 14.65 -2.17 -3.00
CA LEU A 45 15.40 -2.60 -1.83
C LEU A 45 16.08 -1.41 -1.12
N ARG A 46 16.70 -0.49 -1.88
CA ARG A 46 17.28 0.75 -1.33
C ARG A 46 16.25 1.60 -0.59
N ASN A 47 15.08 1.86 -1.20
CA ASN A 47 14.04 2.67 -0.58
C ASN A 47 13.60 2.07 0.77
N HIS A 48 13.44 0.74 0.85
CA HIS A 48 13.10 0.06 2.10
C HIS A 48 14.21 0.13 3.16
N ILE A 49 15.47 0.15 2.74
CA ILE A 49 16.62 0.35 3.64
C ILE A 49 16.60 1.78 4.19
N GLU A 50 16.45 2.79 3.34
CA GLU A 50 16.39 4.21 3.74
C GLU A 50 15.19 4.48 4.66
N SER A 51 14.00 3.99 4.28
CA SER A 51 12.77 4.19 5.04
C SER A 51 12.63 3.26 6.24
N HIS A 52 13.57 2.33 6.46
CA HIS A 52 13.51 1.28 7.48
C HIS A 52 12.21 0.45 7.49
N SER A 53 11.49 0.42 6.37
CA SER A 53 10.19 -0.24 6.26
C SER A 53 10.37 -1.70 5.84
N MET A 54 9.91 -2.61 6.69
CA MET A 54 9.90 -4.05 6.43
C MET A 54 8.61 -4.54 5.76
N GLU A 55 7.62 -3.65 5.64
CA GLU A 55 6.33 -3.97 5.06
C GLU A 55 6.36 -3.73 3.55
N LYS A 56 5.74 -4.64 2.79
CA LYS A 56 5.59 -4.49 1.35
C LYS A 56 4.55 -3.41 1.06
N ILE A 57 5.01 -2.21 0.71
CA ILE A 57 4.14 -1.14 0.21
C ILE A 57 4.28 -1.09 -1.32
N THR A 58 3.33 -1.71 -2.02
CA THR A 58 3.24 -1.62 -3.50
C THR A 58 2.35 -0.47 -3.96
N SER A 59 1.39 -0.06 -3.13
CA SER A 59 0.42 0.99 -3.43
C SER A 59 0.90 2.36 -2.94
N ARG A 60 0.16 3.41 -3.35
CA ARG A 60 0.32 4.75 -2.77
C ARG A 60 0.00 4.69 -1.27
N VAL A 61 0.69 5.52 -0.49
CA VAL A 61 0.43 5.67 0.95
C VAL A 61 -1.00 6.17 1.13
N PRO A 62 -1.82 5.51 1.98
CA PRO A 62 -3.19 5.95 2.22
C PRO A 62 -3.21 7.31 2.92
N ILE A 63 -4.12 8.18 2.49
CA ILE A 63 -4.31 9.51 3.10
C ILE A 63 -5.04 9.38 4.45
N LEU A 64 -5.95 8.40 4.55
CA LEU A 64 -6.73 8.14 5.75
C LEU A 64 -5.98 7.12 6.63
N ASN A 65 -6.01 7.35 7.94
CA ASN A 65 -5.56 6.34 8.90
C ASN A 65 -6.57 5.18 8.98
N LYS A 66 -6.15 4.00 9.44
CA LYS A 66 -7.00 2.80 9.58
C LYS A 66 -8.28 3.06 10.37
N SER A 67 -8.22 3.89 11.41
CA SER A 67 -9.39 4.29 12.21
C SER A 67 -10.38 5.16 11.41
N GLN A 68 -9.86 6.13 10.66
CA GLN A 68 -10.63 7.02 9.80
C GLN A 68 -11.30 6.25 8.66
N GLU A 69 -10.57 5.34 8.01
CA GLU A 69 -11.13 4.44 6.99
C GLU A 69 -12.28 3.62 7.58
N ARG A 70 -12.10 3.06 8.79
CA ARG A 70 -13.16 2.30 9.46
C ARG A 70 -14.40 3.15 9.73
N HIS A 71 -14.24 4.41 10.14
CA HIS A 71 -15.36 5.34 10.36
C HIS A 71 -16.11 5.64 9.06
N LEU A 72 -15.38 5.91 7.98
CA LEU A 72 -15.98 6.14 6.66
C LEU A 72 -16.73 4.89 6.16
N CYS A 73 -16.13 3.70 6.29
CA CYS A 73 -16.76 2.44 5.92
C CYS A 73 -18.04 2.17 6.72
N LYS A 74 -18.00 2.35 8.05
CA LYS A 74 -19.20 2.19 8.90
C LYS A 74 -20.34 3.11 8.47
N ARG A 75 -20.04 4.37 8.15
CA ARG A 75 -21.03 5.33 7.65
C ARG A 75 -21.63 4.89 6.31
N ILE A 76 -20.79 4.48 5.37
CA ILE A 76 -21.23 4.00 4.05
C ILE A 76 -22.13 2.76 4.17
N ILE A 77 -21.75 1.79 5.02
CA ILE A 77 -22.55 0.59 5.28
C ILE A 77 -23.89 0.95 5.92
N ARG A 78 -23.90 1.86 6.90
CA ARG A 78 -25.14 2.34 7.53
C ARG A 78 -26.08 3.00 6.51
N LEU A 79 -25.55 3.83 5.61
CA LEU A 79 -26.36 4.45 4.55
C LEU A 79 -26.97 3.40 3.63
N SER A 80 -26.22 2.35 3.28
CA SER A 80 -26.74 1.23 2.50
C SER A 80 -27.91 0.52 3.19
N GLN A 81 -27.82 0.31 4.51
CA GLN A 81 -28.86 -0.38 5.28
C GLN A 81 -30.17 0.43 5.34
N ILE A 82 -30.10 1.76 5.22
CA ILE A 82 -31.27 2.66 5.22
C ILE A 82 -31.89 2.76 3.80
N GLY A 83 -31.37 2.01 2.82
CA GLY A 83 -31.91 1.98 1.45
C GLY A 83 -31.29 3.02 0.51
N MET A 84 -30.18 3.67 0.90
CA MET A 84 -29.45 4.53 -0.03
C MET A 84 -28.72 3.67 -1.08
N PRO A 85 -28.83 3.99 -2.38
CA PRO A 85 -28.11 3.25 -3.42
C PRO A 85 -26.60 3.51 -3.31
N LEU A 86 -25.84 2.43 -3.15
CA LEU A 86 -24.39 2.44 -3.00
C LEU A 86 -23.69 2.68 -4.36
N THR A 87 -23.88 3.88 -4.91
CA THR A 87 -23.26 4.25 -6.20
C THR A 87 -21.87 4.84 -6.01
N PRO A 88 -20.95 4.68 -6.99
CA PRO A 88 -19.63 5.31 -6.94
C PRO A 88 -19.67 6.84 -6.77
N LYS A 89 -20.75 7.50 -7.20
CA LYS A 89 -20.95 8.95 -7.03
C LYS A 89 -21.15 9.30 -5.56
N ILE A 90 -22.00 8.55 -4.87
CA ILE A 90 -22.30 8.75 -3.44
C ILE A 90 -21.08 8.41 -2.59
N VAL A 91 -20.39 7.30 -2.86
CA VAL A 91 -19.16 6.93 -2.12
C VAL A 91 -18.11 8.04 -2.22
N ARG A 92 -17.89 8.59 -3.43
CA ARG A 92 -16.98 9.73 -3.63
C ARG A 92 -17.42 10.97 -2.88
N LYS A 93 -18.73 11.29 -2.88
CA LYS A 93 -19.29 12.41 -2.12
C LYS A 93 -19.04 12.23 -0.62
N GLN A 94 -19.29 11.04 -0.07
CA GLN A 94 -19.06 10.74 1.34
C GLN A 94 -17.58 10.83 1.73
N ALA A 95 -16.67 10.35 0.86
CA ALA A 95 -15.23 10.50 1.08
C ALA A 95 -14.77 11.97 1.05
N TYR A 96 -15.35 12.78 0.16
CA TYR A 96 -15.07 14.22 0.08
C TYR A 96 -15.57 14.96 1.33
N GLU A 97 -16.80 14.70 1.76
CA GLU A 97 -17.35 15.27 3.00
C GLU A 97 -16.50 14.88 4.21
N PHE A 98 -16.13 13.59 4.30
CA PHE A 98 -15.26 13.09 5.38
C PHE A 98 -13.92 13.81 5.39
N ARG A 99 -13.34 14.07 4.22
CA ARG A 99 -12.10 14.85 4.07
C ARG A 99 -12.29 16.30 4.55
N SER A 100 -13.40 16.94 4.22
CA SER A 100 -13.68 18.34 4.60
C SER A 100 -13.83 18.49 6.12
N SER A 101 -14.50 17.55 6.80
CA SER A 101 -14.73 17.63 8.24
C SER A 101 -13.50 17.33 9.10
N ASN A 102 -12.48 16.65 8.56
CA ASN A 102 -11.28 16.24 9.30
C ASN A 102 -10.07 17.18 9.12
N TYR A 103 -10.22 18.34 8.47
CA TYR A 103 -9.15 19.33 8.22
C TYR A 103 -7.83 18.73 7.71
N LEU A 104 -7.88 17.66 6.90
CA LEU A 104 -6.71 16.94 6.39
C LEU A 104 -5.89 17.72 5.33
N TRP A 105 -6.13 19.02 5.19
CA TRP A 105 -5.46 19.92 4.23
C TRP A 105 -4.28 20.70 4.85
N LEU A 106 -4.19 20.86 6.17
CA LEU A 106 -3.11 21.64 6.80
C LEU A 106 -1.75 20.91 6.90
N LYS A 107 -1.43 19.99 5.98
CA LYS A 107 -0.11 19.33 5.90
C LYS A 107 0.52 19.45 4.53
#